data_AF-A0A9E2Q651-F1
#
_entry.id   AF-A0A9E2Q651-F1
#
_cell.length_a   1.000
_cell.length_b   1.000
_cell.length_c   1.000
_cell.angle_alpha   90.00
_cell.angle_beta   90.00
_cell.angle_gamma   90.00
#
_symmetry.space_group_name_H-M   'P 1'
#
loop_
_entity.id
_entity.type
_entity.pdbx_description
1 polymer ?
#
loop_
_entity_poly.entity_id
_entity_poly.type
_entity_poly.pdbx_seq_one_letter_code
_entity_poly.pdbx_strand_id
1 'polypeptide(L)'
;MYRLLFDLVFRRLDPEQAHHLAFSLIRTVAGVPGLRQLVSSVFAVPVAGQVEVWGRTVPSAVGVAAGFDKDARGVLGLLMLGFGYVEVGTVTAHAQPGNPSPRLWRVIDQHGLRNRMGFNNQGSAAVAARLARLRATPEGRAAFIGVNIGKTKTTPLEAAAADYATSAGRL
;
A
#
# COMPACT_ATOMS: atom_id res chain seq x y z
N MET A 1 -4.10 23.91 -2.90
CA MET A 1 -4.42 23.31 -1.58
C MET A 1 -3.35 22.32 -1.10
N TYR A 2 -3.07 21.22 -1.80
CA TYR A 2 -2.08 20.22 -1.34
C TYR A 2 -0.67 20.78 -1.12
N ARG A 3 -0.20 21.68 -1.99
CA ARG A 3 1.13 22.32 -1.84
C ARG A 3 1.29 23.03 -0.50
N LEU A 4 0.28 23.79 -0.07
CA LEU A 4 0.27 24.48 1.23
C LEU A 4 0.28 23.48 2.38
N LEU A 5 -0.53 22.42 2.31
CA LEU A 5 -0.52 21.35 3.31
C LEU A 5 0.86 20.69 3.41
N PHE A 6 1.49 20.41 2.26
CA PHE A 6 2.82 19.83 2.22
C PHE A 6 3.86 20.75 2.84
N ASP A 7 3.91 22.03 2.44
CA ASP A 7 4.93 22.98 2.88
C ASP A 7 4.77 23.36 4.37
N LEU A 8 3.54 23.46 4.86
CA LEU A 8 3.26 23.87 6.24
C LEU A 8 3.30 22.69 7.22
N VAL A 9 2.91 21.49 6.80
CA VAL A 9 2.76 20.32 7.68
C VAL A 9 3.77 19.23 7.32
N PHE A 10 3.60 18.57 6.17
CA PHE A 10 4.35 17.33 5.91
C PHE A 10 5.85 17.53 5.80
N ARG A 11 6.31 18.63 5.21
CA ARG A 11 7.72 18.98 5.07
C ARG A 11 8.43 19.12 6.42
N ARG A 12 7.71 19.47 7.49
CA ARG A 12 8.26 19.69 8.84
C ARG A 12 8.26 18.43 9.71
N LEU A 13 7.60 17.36 9.26
CA LEU A 13 7.53 16.09 9.97
C LEU A 13 8.61 15.12 9.47
N ASP A 14 9.05 14.24 10.38
CA ASP A 14 9.79 13.04 10.00
C ASP A 14 9.03 12.29 8.89
N PRO A 15 9.70 11.85 7.81
CA PRO A 15 9.01 11.25 6.67
C PRO A 15 8.20 9.98 7.01
N GLU A 16 8.65 9.18 7.98
CA GLU A 16 7.96 7.97 8.40
C GLU A 16 6.72 8.32 9.24
N GLN A 17 6.84 9.30 10.14
CA GLN A 17 5.69 9.85 10.87
C GLN A 17 4.65 10.46 9.94
N ALA A 18 5.08 11.26 8.96
CA ALA A 18 4.20 11.85 7.97
C ALA A 18 3.45 10.79 7.14
N HIS A 19 4.14 9.71 6.76
CA HIS A 19 3.51 8.58 6.09
C HIS A 19 2.44 7.93 6.98
N HIS A 20 2.74 7.66 8.25
CA HIS A 20 1.77 7.08 9.19
C HIS A 20 0.54 7.99 9.37
N LEU A 21 0.75 9.30 9.53
CA LEU A 21 -0.34 10.27 9.64
C LEU A 21 -1.22 10.29 8.39
N ALA A 22 -0.62 10.46 7.21
CA ALA A 22 -1.35 10.51 5.95
C ALA A 22 -2.11 9.20 5.70
N PHE A 23 -1.46 8.06 5.92
CA PHE A 23 -2.08 6.76 5.69
C PHE A 23 -3.21 6.46 6.70
N SER A 24 -3.06 6.90 7.95
CA SER A 24 -4.15 6.83 8.93
C SER A 24 -5.35 7.66 8.49
N LEU A 25 -5.13 8.90 8.02
CA LEU A 25 -6.21 9.76 7.52
C LEU A 25 -6.92 9.11 6.32
N ILE A 26 -6.17 8.62 5.33
CA ILE A 26 -6.73 7.93 4.16
C ILE A 26 -7.63 6.76 4.59
N ARG A 27 -7.16 5.95 5.55
CA ARG A 27 -7.93 4.80 6.07
C ARG A 27 -9.18 5.23 6.82
N THR A 28 -9.09 6.25 7.67
CA THR A 28 -10.23 6.78 8.41
C THR A 28 -11.30 7.30 7.45
N VAL A 29 -10.91 8.12 6.48
CA VAL A 29 -11.82 8.69 5.47
C VAL A 29 -12.51 7.57 4.68
N ALA A 30 -11.76 6.56 4.25
CA ALA A 30 -12.31 5.44 3.51
C ALA A 30 -13.26 4.55 4.32
N GLY A 31 -13.13 4.54 5.66
CA GLY A 31 -13.99 3.78 6.57
C GLY A 31 -15.29 4.49 6.92
N VAL A 32 -15.44 5.78 6.63
CA VAL A 32 -16.67 6.55 6.92
C VAL A 32 -17.62 6.47 5.72
N PRO A 33 -18.82 5.87 5.87
CA PRO A 33 -19.82 5.84 4.82
C PRO A 33 -20.21 7.24 4.33
N GLY A 34 -20.42 7.41 3.03
CA GLY A 34 -20.73 8.69 2.40
C GLY A 34 -19.50 9.56 2.14
N LEU A 35 -18.58 9.65 3.11
CA LEU A 35 -17.34 10.42 2.93
C LEU A 35 -16.42 9.78 1.89
N ARG A 36 -16.32 8.44 1.88
CA ARG A 36 -15.59 7.71 0.84
C ARG A 36 -16.10 8.05 -0.56
N GLN A 37 -17.42 8.03 -0.75
CA GLN A 37 -18.06 8.33 -2.04
C GLN A 37 -17.82 9.77 -2.47
N LEU A 38 -17.91 10.72 -1.54
CA LEU A 38 -17.60 12.13 -1.79
C LEU A 38 -16.15 12.33 -2.23
N VAL A 39 -15.20 11.66 -1.59
CA VAL A 39 -13.79 11.77 -1.99
C VAL A 39 -13.55 11.07 -3.33
N SER A 40 -14.13 9.88 -3.53
CA SER A 40 -14.05 9.17 -4.81
C SER A 40 -14.58 9.96 -6.00
N SER A 41 -15.62 10.79 -5.82
CA SER A 41 -16.15 11.61 -6.93
C SER A 41 -15.20 12.76 -7.31
N VAL A 42 -14.46 13.32 -6.36
CA VAL A 42 -13.45 14.36 -6.61
C VAL A 42 -12.24 13.79 -7.35
N PHE A 43 -11.86 12.54 -7.07
CA PHE A 43 -10.74 11.85 -7.70
C PHE A 43 -11.16 10.85 -8.79
N ALA A 44 -12.36 11.00 -9.34
CA ALA A 44 -12.88 10.08 -10.34
C ALA A 44 -12.00 10.07 -11.60
N VAL A 45 -11.60 8.88 -12.05
CA VAL A 45 -10.84 8.72 -13.29
C VAL A 45 -11.80 8.63 -14.48
N PRO A 46 -11.56 9.35 -15.59
CA PRO A 46 -12.36 9.22 -16.80
C PRO A 46 -12.34 7.78 -17.36
N VAL A 47 -13.44 7.35 -17.98
CA VAL A 47 -13.58 6.01 -18.58
C VAL A 47 -12.47 5.71 -19.61
N ALA A 48 -11.98 6.74 -20.32
CA ALA A 48 -10.89 6.62 -21.28
C ALA A 48 -9.54 6.17 -20.66
N GLY A 49 -9.42 6.15 -19.33
CA GLY A 49 -8.23 5.67 -18.61
C GLY A 49 -8.19 4.16 -18.36
N GLN A 50 -9.26 3.42 -18.69
CA GLN A 50 -9.36 1.99 -18.43
C GLN A 50 -8.37 1.17 -19.26
N VAL A 51 -7.84 0.11 -18.67
CA VAL A 51 -6.92 -0.83 -19.33
C VAL A 51 -7.28 -2.27 -19.00
N GLU A 52 -6.98 -3.19 -19.91
CA GLU A 52 -7.14 -4.63 -19.68
C GLU A 52 -5.82 -5.23 -19.19
N VAL A 53 -5.86 -5.89 -18.03
CA VAL A 53 -4.71 -6.59 -17.44
C VAL A 53 -5.16 -7.96 -16.96
N TRP A 54 -4.52 -9.02 -17.47
CA TRP A 54 -4.83 -10.42 -17.14
C TRP A 54 -6.33 -10.76 -17.25
N GLY A 55 -6.99 -10.25 -18.30
CA GLY A 55 -8.41 -10.48 -18.56
C GLY A 55 -9.36 -9.74 -17.60
N ARG A 56 -8.86 -8.70 -16.91
CA ARG A 56 -9.65 -7.82 -16.05
C ARG A 56 -9.52 -6.37 -16.49
N THR A 57 -10.65 -5.69 -16.53
CA THR A 57 -10.71 -4.23 -16.69
C THR A 57 -10.24 -3.55 -15.40
N VAL A 58 -9.19 -2.74 -15.51
CA VAL A 58 -8.65 -1.89 -14.45
C VAL A 58 -9.05 -0.45 -14.72
N PRO A 59 -9.57 0.31 -13.72
CA PRO A 59 -10.08 1.68 -13.92
C PRO A 59 -9.04 2.69 -14.44
N SER A 60 -7.76 2.42 -14.23
CA SER A 60 -6.64 3.30 -14.58
C SER A 60 -5.35 2.48 -14.74
N ALA A 61 -4.51 2.87 -15.69
CA ALA A 61 -3.14 2.35 -15.81
C ALA A 61 -2.21 2.79 -14.65
N VAL A 62 -2.64 3.76 -13.82
CA VAL A 62 -1.86 4.28 -12.69
C VAL A 62 -2.27 3.56 -11.42
N GLY A 63 -1.31 2.91 -10.75
CA GLY A 63 -1.49 2.25 -9.48
C GLY A 63 -0.53 2.73 -8.39
N VAL A 64 -0.78 2.26 -7.16
CA VAL A 64 0.11 2.48 -6.03
C VAL A 64 1.13 1.35 -5.96
N ALA A 65 2.41 1.69 -6.01
CA ALA A 65 3.50 0.73 -5.88
C ALA A 65 3.62 0.14 -4.47
N ALA A 66 4.25 -1.04 -4.40
CA ALA A 66 4.60 -1.67 -3.14
C ALA A 66 5.47 -0.75 -2.26
N GLY A 67 5.38 -1.00 -0.95
CA GLY A 67 6.07 -0.24 0.08
C GLY A 67 5.22 0.89 0.69
N PHE A 68 4.11 1.29 0.05
CA PHE A 68 3.16 2.24 0.64
C PHE A 68 2.23 1.55 1.65
N ASP A 69 1.42 0.58 1.22
CA ASP A 69 0.58 -0.24 2.10
C ASP A 69 1.20 -1.63 2.28
N LYS A 70 2.12 -1.75 3.24
CA LYS A 70 2.87 -3.01 3.48
C LYS A 70 2.04 -4.14 4.05
N ASP A 71 0.86 -3.82 4.59
CA ASP A 71 0.08 -4.73 5.44
C ASP A 71 -1.38 -4.90 4.97
N ALA A 72 -1.71 -4.44 3.75
CA ALA A 72 -3.07 -4.43 3.18
C ALA A 72 -4.12 -3.77 4.10
N ARG A 73 -3.78 -2.63 4.69
CA ARG A 73 -4.61 -1.91 5.67
C ARG A 73 -5.52 -0.84 5.09
N GLY A 74 -5.22 -0.39 3.87
CA GLY A 74 -5.84 0.81 3.29
C GLY A 74 -6.12 0.71 1.80
N VAL A 75 -6.18 -0.50 1.23
CA VAL A 75 -6.44 -0.74 -0.19
C VAL A 75 -7.61 0.10 -0.72
N LEU A 76 -8.79 0.02 -0.09
CA LEU A 76 -9.96 0.78 -0.55
C LEU A 76 -9.79 2.30 -0.41
N GLY A 77 -9.01 2.75 0.56
CA GLY A 77 -8.68 4.16 0.73
C GLY A 77 -7.73 4.68 -0.35
N LEU A 78 -6.82 3.84 -0.83
CA LEU A 78 -5.97 4.18 -1.97
C LEU A 78 -6.77 4.17 -3.27
N LEU A 79 -7.61 3.16 -3.51
CA LEU A 79 -8.50 3.14 -4.68
C LEU A 79 -9.49 4.32 -4.69
N MET A 80 -9.94 4.78 -3.52
CA MET A 80 -10.77 5.97 -3.37
C MET A 80 -10.08 7.24 -3.92
N LEU A 81 -8.75 7.30 -3.96
CA LEU A 81 -7.97 8.42 -4.50
C LEU A 81 -7.75 8.33 -6.02
N GLY A 82 -8.45 7.42 -6.72
CA GLY A 82 -8.41 7.30 -8.18
C GLY A 82 -7.33 6.37 -8.73
N PHE A 83 -6.59 5.65 -7.88
CA PHE A 83 -5.67 4.61 -8.36
C PHE A 83 -6.45 3.42 -8.91
N GLY A 84 -6.05 2.91 -10.08
CA GLY A 84 -6.71 1.76 -10.72
C GLY A 84 -6.41 0.44 -10.00
N TYR A 85 -5.22 0.33 -9.41
CA TYR A 85 -4.78 -0.83 -8.65
C TYR A 85 -3.85 -0.45 -7.50
N VAL A 86 -3.69 -1.38 -6.56
CA VAL A 86 -2.76 -1.25 -5.43
C VAL A 86 -1.89 -2.49 -5.35
N GLU A 87 -0.57 -2.30 -5.32
CA GLU A 87 0.37 -3.34 -4.94
C GLU A 87 0.70 -3.21 -3.45
N VAL A 88 0.24 -4.17 -2.64
CA VAL A 88 0.54 -4.21 -1.19
C VAL A 88 1.86 -4.93 -0.94
N GLY A 89 2.38 -4.80 0.29
CA GLY A 89 3.66 -5.39 0.69
C GLY A 89 4.82 -4.40 0.55
N THR A 90 6.07 -4.84 0.55
CA THR A 90 6.52 -6.23 0.55
C THR A 90 6.15 -7.00 1.81
N VAL A 91 5.51 -8.16 1.63
CA VAL A 91 5.11 -9.10 2.67
C VAL A 91 6.13 -10.23 2.76
N THR A 92 6.51 -10.62 3.98
CA THR A 92 7.41 -11.75 4.22
C THR A 92 6.68 -12.91 4.90
N ALA A 93 7.28 -14.10 4.92
CA ALA A 93 6.62 -15.27 5.53
C ALA A 93 6.34 -15.05 7.02
N HIS A 94 7.28 -14.40 7.70
CA HIS A 94 7.18 -14.01 9.10
C HIS A 94 7.18 -12.50 9.26
N ALA A 95 6.54 -12.00 10.32
CA ALA A 95 6.60 -10.59 10.68
C ALA A 95 8.04 -10.17 10.98
N GLN A 96 8.39 -8.93 10.64
CA GLN A 96 9.70 -8.37 10.97
C GLN A 96 9.62 -6.85 11.14
N PRO A 97 10.41 -6.25 12.05
CA PRO A 97 10.36 -4.82 12.36
C PRO A 97 11.01 -3.93 11.29
N GLY A 98 11.77 -4.53 10.37
CA GLY A 98 12.64 -3.85 9.42
C GLY A 98 13.95 -3.37 10.05
N ASN A 99 14.61 -2.40 9.41
CA ASN A 99 15.84 -1.82 9.93
C ASN A 99 15.54 -0.73 11.00
N PRO A 100 16.48 -0.43 11.92
CA PRO A 100 16.32 0.67 12.88
C PRO A 100 16.14 2.03 12.21
N SER A 101 15.36 2.92 12.84
CA SER A 101 15.19 4.31 12.41
C SER A 101 16.42 5.17 12.80
N PRO A 102 16.70 6.27 12.08
CA PRO A 102 16.02 6.76 10.87
C PRO A 102 16.33 5.91 9.63
N ARG A 103 15.31 5.72 8.80
CA ARG A 103 15.33 4.80 7.64
C ARG A 103 14.59 5.30 6.40
N LEU A 104 14.04 6.51 6.45
CA LEU A 104 13.38 7.19 5.33
C LEU A 104 13.78 8.67 5.35
N TRP A 105 14.16 9.19 4.19
CA TRP A 105 14.56 10.59 4.01
C TRP A 105 13.93 11.16 2.75
N ARG A 106 13.69 12.47 2.76
CA ARG A 106 13.25 13.24 1.58
C ARG A 106 14.40 14.05 1.02
N VAL A 107 14.52 14.08 -0.30
CA VAL A 107 15.40 14.99 -1.05
C VAL A 107 14.48 15.95 -1.80
N ILE A 108 14.03 17.00 -1.10
CA ILE A 108 12.85 17.80 -1.48
C ILE A 108 13.08 18.54 -2.80
N ASP A 109 14.26 19.11 -2.99
CA ASP A 109 14.69 19.81 -4.20
C ASP A 109 14.67 18.93 -5.46
N GLN A 110 14.83 17.61 -5.28
CA GLN A 110 14.82 16.63 -6.38
C GLN A 110 13.48 15.88 -6.48
N HIS A 111 12.49 16.24 -5.68
CA HIS A 111 11.26 15.45 -5.51
C HIS A 111 11.54 13.95 -5.23
N GLY A 112 12.65 13.68 -4.52
CA GLY A 112 13.19 12.34 -4.33
C GLY A 112 12.97 11.79 -2.92
N LEU A 113 13.07 10.46 -2.81
CA LEU A 113 13.06 9.72 -1.55
C LEU A 113 14.25 8.76 -1.51
N ARG A 114 14.86 8.62 -0.33
CA ARG A 114 15.84 7.57 -0.02
C ARG A 114 15.33 6.76 1.15
N ASN A 115 15.44 5.43 1.11
CA ASN A 115 15.01 4.59 2.22
C ASN A 115 15.90 3.36 2.42
N ARG A 116 15.88 2.83 3.64
CA ARG A 116 16.46 1.55 4.03
C ARG A 116 15.48 0.77 4.91
N MET A 117 14.20 0.72 4.54
CA MET A 117 13.14 0.22 5.45
C MET A 117 13.34 -1.23 5.88
N GLY A 118 13.83 -2.10 4.99
CA GLY A 118 14.13 -3.50 5.30
C GLY A 118 12.88 -4.39 5.49
N PHE A 119 11.85 -4.18 4.68
CA PHE A 119 10.59 -4.96 4.70
C PHE A 119 9.91 -5.03 6.08
N ASN A 120 9.72 -3.90 6.76
CA ASN A 120 8.91 -3.88 7.98
C ASN A 120 7.44 -4.21 7.66
N ASN A 121 6.94 -5.35 8.16
CA ASN A 121 5.59 -5.84 7.90
C ASN A 121 5.15 -6.85 8.98
N GLN A 122 3.86 -7.18 9.02
CA GLN A 122 3.26 -8.07 10.04
C GLN A 122 3.16 -9.54 9.62
N GLY A 123 3.82 -9.92 8.52
CA GLY A 123 3.89 -11.29 8.03
C GLY A 123 2.68 -11.70 7.18
N SER A 124 2.89 -12.70 6.33
CA SER A 124 1.90 -13.16 5.35
C SER A 124 0.60 -13.64 5.97
N ALA A 125 0.63 -14.27 7.15
CA ALA A 125 -0.60 -14.70 7.84
C ALA A 125 -1.52 -13.53 8.22
N ALA A 126 -0.95 -12.43 8.75
CA ALA A 126 -1.73 -11.26 9.15
C ALA A 126 -2.28 -10.51 7.93
N VAL A 127 -1.50 -10.44 6.85
CA VAL A 127 -1.92 -9.81 5.58
C VAL A 127 -3.01 -10.64 4.91
N ALA A 128 -2.85 -11.97 4.85
CA ALA A 128 -3.87 -12.89 4.32
C ALA A 128 -5.22 -12.72 5.02
N ALA A 129 -5.23 -12.66 6.35
CA ALA A 129 -6.46 -12.44 7.12
C ALA A 129 -7.12 -11.07 6.84
N ARG A 130 -6.36 -10.04 6.46
CA ARG A 130 -6.92 -8.74 6.03
C ARG A 130 -7.45 -8.79 4.61
N LEU A 131 -6.70 -9.41 3.70
CA LEU A 131 -7.13 -9.59 2.31
C LEU A 131 -8.39 -10.46 2.24
N ALA A 132 -8.50 -11.53 3.02
CA ALA A 132 -9.70 -12.37 3.10
C ALA A 132 -10.93 -11.56 3.53
N ARG A 133 -10.80 -10.75 4.60
CA ARG A 133 -11.88 -9.86 5.05
C ARG A 133 -12.26 -8.82 4.00
N LEU A 134 -11.27 -8.27 3.29
CA LEU A 134 -11.52 -7.35 2.20
C LEU A 134 -12.26 -8.03 1.05
N ARG A 135 -11.81 -9.20 0.59
CA ARG A 135 -12.44 -9.98 -0.49
C ARG A 135 -13.86 -10.45 -0.16
N ALA A 136 -14.24 -10.48 1.11
CA ALA A 136 -15.63 -10.74 1.52
C ALA A 136 -16.59 -9.60 1.11
N THR A 137 -16.12 -8.38 0.87
CA THR A 137 -16.95 -7.25 0.43
C THR A 137 -17.04 -7.13 -1.11
N PRO A 138 -18.11 -6.53 -1.66
CA PRO A 138 -18.22 -6.29 -3.11
C PRO A 138 -17.06 -5.47 -3.69
N GLU A 139 -16.66 -4.40 -3.00
CA GLU A 139 -15.58 -3.51 -3.45
C GLU A 139 -14.23 -4.22 -3.38
N GLY A 140 -14.02 -5.04 -2.36
CA GLY A 140 -12.83 -5.85 -2.25
C GLY A 140 -12.74 -6.90 -3.35
N ARG A 141 -13.85 -7.52 -3.78
CA ARG A 141 -13.84 -8.41 -4.97
C ARG A 141 -13.51 -7.67 -6.26
N ALA A 142 -14.08 -6.48 -6.45
CA ALA A 142 -13.82 -5.66 -7.62
C ALA A 142 -12.38 -5.12 -7.69
N ALA A 143 -11.74 -4.87 -6.54
CA ALA A 143 -10.40 -4.32 -6.46
C ALA A 143 -9.35 -5.17 -7.21
N PHE A 144 -8.49 -4.49 -7.97
CA PHE A 144 -7.27 -5.08 -8.53
C PHE A 144 -6.12 -4.87 -7.55
N ILE A 145 -5.60 -5.96 -6.98
CA ILE A 145 -4.63 -5.93 -5.89
C ILE A 145 -3.46 -6.85 -6.28
N GLY A 146 -2.27 -6.28 -6.38
CA GLY A 146 -1.02 -7.04 -6.43
C GLY A 146 -0.49 -7.26 -5.02
N VAL A 147 0.21 -8.37 -4.79
CA VAL A 147 0.83 -8.66 -3.49
C VAL A 147 2.33 -8.90 -3.72
N ASN A 148 3.14 -7.93 -3.30
CA ASN A 148 4.58 -8.04 -3.38
C ASN A 148 5.09 -8.91 -2.23
N ILE A 149 5.84 -9.97 -2.55
CA ILE A 149 6.41 -10.89 -1.54
C ILE A 149 7.93 -10.85 -1.55
N GLY A 150 8.53 -11.02 -0.37
CA GLY A 150 9.97 -11.02 -0.17
C GLY A 150 10.40 -12.09 0.83
N LYS A 151 11.68 -12.43 0.80
CA LYS A 151 12.28 -13.33 1.79
C LYS A 151 12.31 -12.67 3.16
N THR A 152 11.87 -13.38 4.19
CA THR A 152 12.09 -12.98 5.59
C THR A 152 13.58 -12.74 5.86
N LYS A 153 13.92 -11.68 6.60
CA LYS A 153 15.33 -11.26 6.81
C LYS A 153 16.19 -12.35 7.44
N THR A 154 15.65 -13.04 8.44
CA THR A 154 16.34 -14.07 9.23
C THR A 154 16.41 -15.44 8.54
N THR A 155 15.65 -15.65 7.46
CA THR A 155 15.67 -16.92 6.72
C THR A 155 17.00 -17.06 5.97
N PRO A 156 17.75 -18.17 6.15
CA PRO A 156 18.94 -18.47 5.34
C PRO A 156 18.64 -18.51 3.84
N LEU A 157 19.65 -18.32 3.00
CA LEU A 157 19.45 -18.28 1.54
C LEU A 157 18.99 -19.64 0.99
N GLU A 158 19.47 -20.72 1.58
CA GLU A 158 19.14 -22.10 1.23
C GLU A 158 17.66 -22.41 1.46
N ALA A 159 17.05 -21.73 2.44
CA ALA A 159 15.63 -21.86 2.77
C ALA A 159 14.74 -20.79 2.10
N ALA A 160 15.31 -19.91 1.28
CA ALA A 160 14.58 -18.78 0.69
C ALA A 160 13.37 -19.23 -0.15
N ALA A 161 13.52 -20.29 -0.95
CA ALA A 161 12.43 -20.81 -1.78
C ALA A 161 11.22 -21.24 -0.94
N ALA A 162 11.45 -21.92 0.18
CA ALA A 162 10.39 -22.35 1.09
C ALA A 162 9.70 -21.16 1.80
N ASP A 163 10.45 -20.11 2.12
CA ASP A 163 9.92 -18.86 2.71
C ASP A 163 9.04 -18.09 1.71
N TYR A 164 9.47 -17.97 0.45
CA TYR A 164 8.65 -17.44 -0.63
C TYR A 164 7.39 -18.27 -0.84
N ALA A 165 7.51 -19.60 -0.90
CA ALA A 165 6.37 -20.51 -1.06
C ALA A 165 5.37 -20.38 0.11
N THR A 166 5.87 -20.20 1.33
CA THR A 166 5.02 -19.96 2.52
C THR A 166 4.23 -18.66 2.40
N SER A 167 4.85 -17.58 1.89
CA SER A 167 4.16 -16.32 1.66
C SER A 167 3.12 -16.45 0.55
N ALA A 168 3.51 -17.01 -0.59
CA ALA A 168 2.65 -17.20 -1.75
C ALA A 168 1.46 -18.14 -1.46
N GLY A 169 1.66 -19.21 -0.70
CA GLY A 169 0.59 -20.16 -0.37
C GLY A 169 -0.46 -19.61 0.60
N ARG A 170 -0.17 -18.50 1.30
CA ARG A 170 -1.10 -17.86 2.24
C ARG A 170 -1.89 -16.70 1.64
N LEU A 171 -1.35 -16.03 0.63
CA LEU A 171 -1.83 -14.74 0.10
C LEU A 171 -2.62 -14.92 -1.18
#